data_AF-A0A936CCR4-F1
#
_entry.id   AF-A0A936CCR4-F1
#
_cell.length_a   1.000
_cell.length_b   1.000
_cell.length_c   1.000
_cell.angle_alpha   90.00
_cell.angle_beta   90.00
_cell.angle_gamma   90.00
#
_symmetry.space_group_name_H-M   'P 1'
#
loop_
_entity.id
_entity.type
_entity.pdbx_description
1 polymer ?
#
loop_
_entity_poly.entity_id
_entity_poly.type
_entity_poly.pdbx_seq_one_letter_code
_entity_poly.pdbx_strand_id
1 'polypeptide(L)'
;MTSNAPVAANSATPYATYERNVRDQLARMLGKGGFDPARDIAAITVNRWSHGYAYEYNSLWDPTWPPGESPCEIGRQPVGNITIANSDAAAYAYTDAAIDMAWRAVRELR
;
A
#
# COMPACT_ATOMS: atom_id res chain seq x y z
N MET A 1 -11.63 19.18 -3.53
CA MET A 1 -10.40 19.81 -2.98
C MET A 1 -9.26 18.85 -3.22
N THR A 2 -8.43 19.13 -4.23
CA THR A 2 -7.27 18.30 -4.58
C THR A 2 -6.19 18.49 -3.52
N SER A 3 -5.98 17.47 -2.69
CA SER A 3 -4.82 17.40 -1.79
C SER A 3 -3.57 17.23 -2.66
N ASN A 4 -2.95 18.34 -3.04
CA ASN A 4 -1.64 18.38 -3.69
C ASN A 4 -0.52 18.26 -2.63
N ALA A 5 -0.55 17.19 -1.82
CA ALA A 5 0.68 16.75 -1.17
C ALA A 5 1.58 16.18 -2.28
N PRO A 6 2.80 16.68 -2.49
CA PRO A 6 3.62 16.22 -3.60
C PRO A 6 4.02 14.76 -3.35
N VAL A 7 3.42 13.86 -4.12
CA VAL A 7 3.73 12.42 -4.19
C VAL A 7 5.23 12.17 -4.49
N ALA A 8 5.95 13.19 -4.97
CA ALA A 8 7.38 13.18 -5.25
C ALA A 8 8.32 13.19 -4.03
N ALA A 9 7.85 13.55 -2.82
CA ALA A 9 8.74 13.79 -1.69
C ALA A 9 9.40 12.50 -1.14
N ASN A 10 8.71 11.35 -1.20
CA ASN A 10 9.19 10.11 -0.57
C ASN A 10 10.25 9.37 -1.43
N SER A 11 10.21 9.53 -2.75
CA SER A 11 11.19 8.87 -3.64
C SER A 11 12.51 9.62 -3.74
N ALA A 12 12.48 10.96 -3.67
CA ALA A 12 13.65 11.81 -3.84
C ALA A 12 14.45 12.06 -2.56
N THR A 13 13.88 11.78 -1.38
CA THR A 13 14.58 12.03 -0.10
C THR A 13 15.78 11.08 0.06
N PRO A 14 17.00 11.59 0.35
CA PRO A 14 18.16 10.72 0.58
C PRO A 14 17.97 9.80 1.79
N TYR A 15 18.50 8.57 1.72
CA TYR A 15 18.46 7.61 2.84
C TYR A 15 18.95 8.23 4.16
N ALA A 16 20.06 8.98 4.12
CA ALA A 16 20.65 9.63 5.29
C ALA A 16 19.69 10.56 6.04
N THR A 17 18.71 11.15 5.35
CA THR A 17 17.68 11.97 5.99
C THR A 17 16.73 11.10 6.81
N TYR A 18 16.29 9.96 6.28
CA TYR A 18 15.48 9.00 7.03
C TYR A 18 16.25 8.44 8.21
N GLU A 19 17.49 8.00 7.99
CA GLU A 19 18.32 7.43 9.04
C GLU A 19 18.50 8.41 10.21
N ARG A 20 18.88 9.66 9.91
CA ARG A 20 19.04 10.70 10.94
C ARG A 20 17.75 10.94 11.71
N ASN A 21 16.62 11.09 11.01
CA ASN A 21 15.35 11.39 11.65
C ASN A 21 14.86 10.23 12.52
N VAL A 22 15.01 8.98 12.07
CA VAL A 22 14.69 7.78 12.85
C VAL A 22 15.53 7.73 14.13
N ARG A 23 16.85 7.95 14.01
CA ARG A 23 17.75 7.96 15.18
C ARG A 23 17.39 9.07 16.17
N ASP A 24 17.13 10.30 15.71
CA ASP A 24 16.74 11.42 16.56
C ASP A 24 15.40 11.17 17.28
N GLN A 25 14.38 10.69 16.57
CA GLN A 25 13.06 10.40 17.16
C GLN A 25 13.16 9.30 18.22
N LEU A 26 13.87 8.21 17.95
CA LEU A 26 14.08 7.13 18.92
C LEU A 26 14.91 7.60 20.13
N ALA A 27 15.95 8.41 19.93
CA ALA A 27 16.72 9.01 21.03
C ALA A 27 15.83 9.83 21.97
N ARG A 28 14.93 10.65 21.42
CA ARG A 28 14.02 11.50 22.22
C ARG A 28 13.00 10.67 23.00
N MET A 29 12.47 9.61 22.41
CA MET A 29 11.47 8.74 23.04
C MET A 29 12.08 7.83 24.11
N LEU A 30 13.25 7.25 23.83
CA LEU A 30 13.80 6.13 24.60
C LEU A 30 15.09 6.48 25.37
N GLY A 31 15.70 7.63 25.11
CA GLY A 31 17.01 7.99 25.68
C GLY A 31 17.04 8.09 27.20
N LYS A 32 15.94 8.52 27.84
CA LYS A 32 15.83 8.51 29.32
C LYS A 32 15.92 7.11 29.93
N GLY A 33 15.63 6.07 29.14
CA GLY A 33 15.77 4.67 29.51
C GLY A 33 17.14 4.07 29.20
N GLY A 34 18.12 4.87 28.76
CA GLY A 34 19.47 4.40 28.43
C GLY A 34 19.64 3.87 27.00
N PHE A 35 18.66 4.09 26.12
CA PHE A 35 18.80 3.80 24.70
C PHE A 35 19.77 4.80 24.04
N ASP A 36 20.78 4.28 23.36
CA ASP A 36 21.71 5.03 22.53
C ASP A 36 21.54 4.55 21.07
N PRO A 37 20.96 5.35 20.18
CA PRO A 37 20.77 4.97 18.79
C PRO A 37 22.08 4.57 18.08
N ALA A 38 23.22 5.15 18.44
CA ALA A 38 24.50 4.85 17.79
C ALA A 38 25.01 3.45 18.15
N ARG A 39 24.74 3.01 19.38
CA ARG A 39 25.13 1.70 19.91
C ARG A 39 24.08 0.61 19.64
N ASP A 40 22.80 0.95 19.77
CA ASP A 40 21.71 -0.03 19.91
C ASP A 40 20.98 -0.34 18.60
N ILE A 41 21.11 0.51 17.57
CA ILE A 41 20.52 0.24 16.25
C ILE A 41 21.52 -0.54 15.39
N ALA A 42 21.22 -1.81 15.13
CA ALA A 42 22.04 -2.65 14.26
C ALA A 42 21.93 -2.27 12.78
N ALA A 43 20.72 -1.98 12.30
CA ALA A 43 20.47 -1.58 10.92
C ALA A 43 19.13 -0.83 10.78
N ILE A 44 19.02 -0.01 9.73
CA ILE A 44 17.77 0.60 9.29
C ILE A 44 17.57 0.24 7.83
N THR A 45 16.41 -0.31 7.50
CA THR A 45 15.99 -0.55 6.11
C THR A 45 14.76 0.31 5.82
N VAL A 46 14.81 1.04 4.72
CA VAL A 46 13.71 1.94 4.31
C VAL A 46 13.02 1.37 3.09
N ASN A 47 11.76 0.97 3.26
CA ASN A 47 10.91 0.50 2.19
C ASN A 47 10.14 1.68 1.57
N ARG A 48 10.34 1.96 0.26
CA ARG A 48 9.74 3.12 -0.43
C ARG A 48 8.70 2.71 -1.45
N TRP A 49 7.50 2.40 -0.98
CA TRP A 49 6.36 2.04 -1.85
C TRP A 49 5.43 3.23 -1.94
N SER A 50 5.53 4.01 -3.03
CA SER A 50 4.72 5.21 -3.23
C SER A 50 3.23 4.90 -3.39
N HIS A 51 2.90 3.75 -3.99
CA HIS A 51 1.55 3.21 -4.13
C HIS A 51 1.57 1.72 -3.76
N GLY A 52 1.75 1.45 -2.45
CA GLY A 52 1.99 0.09 -1.95
C GLY A 52 0.73 -0.74 -1.67
N TYR A 53 -0.45 -0.15 -1.80
CA TYR A 53 -1.72 -0.79 -1.48
C TYR A 53 -2.75 -0.50 -2.57
N ALA A 54 -3.63 -1.47 -2.81
CA ALA A 54 -4.83 -1.27 -3.61
C ALA A 54 -5.70 -0.19 -2.97
N TYR A 55 -6.46 0.53 -3.81
CA TYR A 55 -7.43 1.50 -3.32
C TYR A 55 -8.64 0.78 -2.73
N GLU A 56 -8.97 1.09 -1.47
CA GLU A 56 -10.19 0.62 -0.80
C GLU A 56 -11.27 1.71 -0.86
N TYR A 57 -12.47 1.33 -1.26
CA TYR A 57 -13.59 2.25 -1.36
C TYR A 57 -14.02 2.76 0.02
N ASN A 58 -14.21 4.06 0.12
CA ASN A 58 -14.61 4.76 1.32
C ASN A 58 -15.98 5.41 1.12
N SER A 59 -16.98 4.96 1.87
CA SER A 59 -18.37 5.45 1.76
C SER A 59 -18.55 6.96 2.02
N LEU A 60 -17.55 7.64 2.59
CA LEU A 60 -17.59 9.08 2.79
C LEU A 60 -17.26 9.88 1.52
N TRP A 61 -16.45 9.31 0.61
CA TRP A 61 -15.89 10.02 -0.55
C TRP A 61 -16.22 9.37 -1.88
N ASP A 62 -16.42 8.06 -1.87
CA ASP A 62 -16.74 7.27 -3.05
C ASP A 62 -18.25 7.08 -3.18
N PRO A 63 -18.78 7.05 -4.41
CA PRO A 63 -20.17 6.68 -4.63
C PRO A 63 -20.38 5.21 -4.24
N THR A 64 -21.62 4.87 -3.90
CA THR A 64 -22.02 3.46 -3.80
C THR A 64 -22.33 2.96 -5.20
N TRP A 65 -21.62 1.92 -5.65
CA TRP A 65 -21.90 1.26 -6.91
C TRP A 65 -22.86 0.09 -6.72
N PRO A 66 -23.80 -0.14 -7.64
CA PRO A 66 -24.48 -1.43 -7.74
C PRO A 66 -23.47 -2.58 -7.93
N PRO A 67 -23.83 -3.82 -7.55
CA PRO A 67 -22.99 -4.99 -7.81
C PRO A 67 -22.61 -5.10 -9.29
N GLY A 68 -21.32 -5.23 -9.59
CA GLY A 68 -20.79 -5.34 -10.95
C GLY A 68 -20.44 -4.01 -11.61
N GLU A 69 -20.78 -2.87 -11.01
CA GLU A 69 -20.54 -1.53 -11.57
C GLU A 69 -19.38 -0.79 -10.88
N SER A 70 -18.75 -1.38 -9.87
CA SER A 70 -17.57 -0.76 -9.24
C SER A 70 -16.36 -0.78 -10.19
N PRO A 71 -15.43 0.18 -10.08
CA PRO A 71 -14.26 0.25 -10.95
C PRO A 71 -13.43 -1.04 -10.99
N CYS A 72 -13.24 -1.72 -9.85
CA CYS A 72 -12.51 -2.98 -9.81
C CYS A 72 -13.27 -4.11 -10.50
N GLU A 73 -14.61 -4.13 -10.40
CA GLU A 73 -15.46 -5.13 -11.07
C GLU A 73 -15.52 -4.95 -12.58
N ILE A 74 -15.61 -3.72 -13.05
CA ILE A 74 -15.53 -3.39 -14.48
C ILE A 74 -14.13 -3.72 -15.00
N GLY A 75 -13.08 -3.29 -14.28
CA GLY A 75 -11.69 -3.46 -14.70
C GLY A 75 -11.21 -4.91 -14.72
N ARG A 76 -11.79 -5.80 -13.90
CA ARG A 76 -11.37 -7.20 -13.79
C ARG A 76 -12.09 -8.16 -14.75
N GLN A 77 -12.99 -7.68 -15.60
CA GLN A 77 -13.75 -8.54 -16.52
C GLN A 77 -12.81 -9.33 -17.45
N PRO A 78 -13.10 -10.62 -17.73
CA PRO A 78 -12.28 -11.42 -18.64
C PRO A 78 -12.23 -10.85 -20.06
N VAL A 79 -11.07 -10.94 -20.70
CA VAL A 79 -10.86 -10.56 -22.10
C VAL A 79 -10.37 -11.78 -22.88
N GLY A 80 -11.26 -12.42 -23.63
CA GLY A 80 -10.95 -13.68 -24.32
C GLY A 80 -10.60 -14.79 -23.33
N ASN A 81 -9.37 -15.31 -23.42
CA ASN A 81 -8.83 -16.33 -22.51
C ASN A 81 -7.97 -15.73 -21.37
N ILE A 82 -8.08 -14.42 -21.14
CA ILE A 82 -7.32 -13.70 -20.11
C ILE A 82 -8.26 -13.32 -18.97
N THR A 83 -7.96 -13.77 -17.75
CA THR A 83 -8.66 -13.38 -16.52
C THR A 83 -7.70 -12.58 -15.63
N ILE A 84 -8.21 -11.60 -14.87
CA ILE A 84 -7.38 -10.65 -14.09
C ILE A 84 -7.50 -11.00 -12.60
N ALA A 85 -6.36 -11.14 -11.91
CA ALA A 85 -6.31 -11.45 -10.48
C ALA A 85 -5.20 -10.67 -9.76
N ASN A 86 -5.54 -10.06 -8.62
CA ASN A 86 -4.69 -9.45 -7.60
C ASN A 86 -5.61 -8.82 -6.52
N SER A 87 -5.05 -8.11 -5.56
CA SER A 87 -5.78 -7.29 -4.58
C SER A 87 -6.63 -6.17 -5.21
N ASP A 88 -6.14 -5.54 -6.28
CA ASP A 88 -6.82 -4.43 -6.97
C ASP A 88 -8.11 -4.89 -7.64
N ALA A 89 -8.16 -6.15 -8.10
CA ALA A 89 -9.36 -6.78 -8.61
C ALA A 89 -10.44 -6.95 -7.53
N ALA A 90 -10.13 -6.80 -6.24
CA ALA A 90 -11.11 -6.77 -5.16
C ALA A 90 -11.34 -5.37 -4.57
N ALA A 91 -10.55 -4.35 -4.99
CA ALA A 91 -10.44 -3.08 -4.27
C ALA A 91 -10.19 -3.30 -2.76
N TYR A 92 -9.32 -4.26 -2.43
CA TYR A 92 -8.97 -4.61 -1.04
C TYR A 92 -7.51 -5.01 -0.94
N ALA A 93 -6.74 -4.34 -0.09
CA ALA A 93 -5.29 -4.31 -0.22
C ALA A 93 -4.55 -5.47 0.47
N TYR A 94 -5.30 -6.48 0.93
CA TYR A 94 -4.79 -7.55 1.77
C TYR A 94 -4.56 -8.85 0.98
N THR A 95 -3.72 -9.70 1.57
CA THR A 95 -3.24 -10.94 0.94
C THR A 95 -4.37 -11.94 0.69
N ASP A 96 -5.35 -12.02 1.58
CA ASP A 96 -6.55 -12.84 1.43
C ASP A 96 -7.37 -12.44 0.20
N ALA A 97 -7.59 -11.14 -0.05
CA ALA A 97 -8.25 -10.69 -1.28
C ALA A 97 -7.48 -11.11 -2.55
N ALA A 98 -6.15 -11.01 -2.54
CA ALA A 98 -5.35 -11.46 -3.68
C ALA A 98 -5.53 -12.97 -3.94
N ILE A 99 -5.60 -13.78 -2.88
CA ILE A 99 -5.85 -15.23 -2.97
C ILE A 99 -7.26 -15.51 -3.48
N ASP A 100 -8.28 -14.84 -2.94
CA ASP A 100 -9.67 -15.02 -3.36
C ASP A 100 -9.89 -14.61 -4.81
N MET A 101 -9.23 -13.53 -5.27
CA MET A 101 -9.29 -13.11 -6.67
C MET A 101 -8.56 -14.07 -7.60
N ALA A 102 -7.47 -14.71 -7.14
CA ALA A 102 -6.82 -15.78 -7.89
C ALA A 102 -7.73 -17.01 -8.02
N TRP A 103 -8.36 -17.43 -6.91
CA TRP A 103 -9.33 -18.53 -6.92
C TRP A 103 -10.50 -18.26 -7.86
N ARG A 104 -11.07 -17.04 -7.83
CA ARG A 104 -12.11 -16.60 -8.78
C ARG A 104 -11.61 -16.69 -10.22
N ALA A 105 -10.49 -16.05 -10.53
CA ALA A 105 -9.99 -15.92 -11.90
C ALA A 105 -9.66 -17.27 -12.54
N VAL A 106 -9.17 -18.25 -11.77
CA VAL A 106 -8.95 -19.63 -12.27
C VAL A 106 -10.26 -20.30 -12.68
N ARG A 107 -11.37 -20.02 -11.98
CA ARG A 107 -12.69 -20.58 -12.28
C ARG A 107 -13.37 -19.91 -13.49
N GLU A 108 -12.90 -18.74 -13.90
CA GLU A 108 -13.38 -18.02 -15.09
C GLU A 108 -12.68 -18.47 -16.38
N LEU A 109 -11.58 -19.21 -16.27
CA LEU A 109 -10.89 -19.80 -17.42
C LEU A 109 -11.77 -20.86 -18.10
N ARG A 110 -11.72 -20.90 -19.44
CA ARG A 110 -12.43 -21.86 -20.29
C ARG A 110 -11.52 -22.96 -20.78
#